data_AF-A0A8S2S7I4-F1
#
_entry.id   AF-A0A8S2S7I4-F1
#
_cell.length_a   1.000
_cell.length_b   1.000
_cell.length_c   1.000
_cell.angle_alpha   90.00
_cell.angle_beta   90.00
_cell.angle_gamma   90.00
#
_symmetry.space_group_name_H-M   'P 1'
#
loop_
_entity.id
_entity.type
_entity.pdbx_description
1 polymer ?
#
loop_
_entity_poly.entity_id
_entity_poly.type
_entity_poly.pdbx_seq_one_letter_code
_entity_poly.pdbx_strand_id
1 'polypeptide(L)' 'LTRDKRAAALGQRGAFRGSTVWLTGLSGAGKSTIGFALEEYIVSKGLPAYCLDGDNIRCGLNKNLGFS' A
#
# COMPACT_ATOMS: atom_id res chain seq x y z
N LEU A 1 3.95 -21.07 7.95
CA LEU A 1 4.35 -19.69 8.35
C LEU A 1 3.14 -18.92 8.89
N THR A 2 3.09 -18.63 10.19
CA THR A 2 2.00 -17.86 10.83
C THR A 2 2.18 -16.34 10.62
N ARG A 3 1.17 -15.53 10.95
CA ARG A 3 1.28 -14.05 10.92
C ARG A 3 2.42 -13.54 11.80
N ASP A 4 2.55 -14.07 13.02
CA ASP A 4 3.61 -13.68 13.96
C ASP A 4 5.00 -14.05 13.44
N LYS A 5 5.15 -15.24 12.86
CA LYS A 5 6.41 -15.66 12.23
C LYS A 5 6.80 -14.76 11.05
N ARG A 6 5.82 -14.22 10.29
CA ARG A 6 6.10 -13.24 9.22
C ARG A 6 6.44 -11.86 9.78
N ALA A 7 5.75 -11.43 10.83
CA ALA A 7 6.01 -10.14 11.48
C ALA A 7 7.46 -10.04 11.98
N ALA A 8 8.00 -11.13 12.54
CA ALA A 8 9.39 -11.22 12.97
C ALA A 8 10.41 -11.00 11.83
N ALA A 9 10.03 -11.21 10.56
CA ALA A 9 10.89 -11.01 9.40
C ALA A 9 10.72 -9.63 8.73
N LEU A 10 9.68 -8.87 9.07
CA LEU A 10 9.30 -7.63 8.38
C LEU A 10 9.86 -6.35 9.03
N GLY A 11 10.39 -6.41 10.25
CA GLY A 11 10.99 -5.24 10.90
C GLY A 11 11.10 -5.37 12.42
N GLN A 12 11.55 -4.30 13.07
CA GLN A 12 11.89 -4.32 14.49
C GLN A 12 10.69 -4.29 15.45
N ARG A 13 9.48 -3.98 14.97
CA ARG A 13 8.26 -3.95 15.79
C ARG A 13 7.57 -5.31 15.75
N GLY A 14 7.80 -6.12 16.79
CA GLY A 14 7.49 -7.56 16.85
C GLY A 14 6.02 -8.00 16.81
N ALA A 15 5.06 -7.14 16.48
CA ALA A 15 3.64 -7.50 16.35
C ALA A 15 3.17 -7.38 14.89
N PHE A 16 2.36 -8.33 14.43
CA PHE A 16 1.77 -8.29 13.09
C PHE A 16 0.84 -7.07 12.93
N ARG A 17 1.06 -6.27 11.89
CA ARG A 17 0.34 -5.02 11.60
C ARG A 17 -0.15 -4.91 10.16
N GLY A 18 -0.12 -6.01 9.41
CA GLY A 18 -0.60 -6.02 8.03
C GLY A 18 -2.07 -5.61 7.94
N SER A 19 -2.34 -4.55 7.18
CA SER A 19 -3.67 -3.95 7.00
C SER A 19 -3.73 -3.23 5.67
N THR A 20 -4.95 -2.88 5.23
CA THR A 20 -5.20 -2.13 3.99
C THR A 20 -5.89 -0.83 4.33
N VAL A 21 -5.31 0.29 3.89
CA VAL A 21 -5.98 1.60 3.87
C VAL A 21 -6.55 1.81 2.48
N TRP A 22 -7.88 1.79 2.36
CA TRP A 22 -8.56 1.89 1.07
C TRP A 22 -9.01 3.33 0.80
N LEU A 23 -8.24 4.05 0.00
CA LEU A 23 -8.60 5.40 -0.43
C LEU A 23 -9.56 5.34 -1.61
N THR A 24 -10.74 5.95 -1.47
CA THR A 24 -11.76 6.03 -2.52
C THR A 24 -12.25 7.47 -2.66
N GLY A 25 -12.68 7.85 -3.86
CA GLY A 25 -13.11 9.21 -4.18
C GLY A 25 -12.94 9.55 -5.66
N LEU A 26 -13.52 10.68 -6.07
CA LEU A 26 -13.51 11.17 -7.45
C LEU A 26 -12.10 11.33 -8.02
N SER A 27 -11.97 11.33 -9.35
CA SER A 27 -10.73 11.72 -10.01
C SER A 27 -10.30 13.12 -9.54
N GLY A 28 -9.03 13.32 -9.22
CA GLY A 28 -8.52 14.58 -8.68
C GLY A 28 -8.76 14.82 -7.18
N ALA A 29 -9.47 13.94 -6.45
CA ALA A 29 -9.71 14.10 -5.00
C ALA A 29 -8.47 13.92 -4.10
N GLY A 30 -7.27 13.75 -4.67
CA GLY A 30 -6.01 13.65 -3.91
C GLY A 30 -5.63 12.25 -3.41
N LYS A 31 -6.27 11.18 -3.90
CA LYS A 31 -6.01 9.79 -3.47
C LYS A 31 -4.53 9.41 -3.60
N SER A 32 -3.93 9.60 -4.77
CA SER A 32 -2.52 9.26 -5.02
C SER A 32 -1.58 10.13 -4.18
N THR A 33 -1.86 11.43 -4.06
CA THR A 33 -1.10 12.36 -3.20
C THR A 33 -1.09 11.89 -1.73
N ILE A 34 -2.25 11.55 -1.17
CA ILE A 34 -2.36 11.04 0.19
C ILE A 34 -1.71 9.65 0.31
N GLY A 35 -1.88 8.78 -0.68
CA GLY A 35 -1.31 7.43 -0.70
C GLY A 35 0.21 7.42 -0.61
N PHE A 36 0.90 8.24 -1.42
CA PHE A 36 2.36 8.34 -1.39
C PHE A 36 2.88 9.02 -0.11
N ALA A 37 2.22 10.10 0.35
CA ALA A 37 2.60 10.74 1.60
C ALA A 37 2.42 9.82 2.81
N LEU A 38 1.38 8.99 2.82
CA LEU A 38 1.15 7.98 3.86
C LEU A 38 2.22 6.89 3.84
N GLU A 39 2.61 6.41 2.65
CA GLU A 39 3.69 5.44 2.49
C GLU A 39 5.01 6.00 3.04
N GLU A 40 5.40 7.21 2.63
CA GLU A 40 6.61 7.89 3.12
C GLU A 40 6.57 8.06 4.64
N TYR A 41 5.43 8.50 5.19
CA TYR A 41 5.25 8.63 6.63
C TYR A 41 5.44 7.30 7.36
N ILE A 42 4.79 6.21 6.92
CA ILE A 42 4.91 4.90 7.58
C ILE A 42 6.34 4.36 7.48
N VAL A 43 6.98 4.47 6.31
CA VAL A 43 8.37 4.03 6.09
C VAL A 43 9.34 4.81 6.98
N SER A 44 9.15 6.13 7.12
CA SER A 44 9.98 6.95 8.03
C SER A 44 9.88 6.54 9.51
N LYS A 45 8.81 5.83 9.91
CA LYS A 45 8.63 5.27 11.26
C LYS A 45 9.22 3.86 11.41
N GLY A 46 9.97 3.38 10.41
CA GLY A 46 10.59 2.05 10.40
C GLY A 46 9.58 0.92 10.22
N LEU A 47 8.44 1.20 9.58
CA LEU A 47 7.40 0.22 9.28
C LEU A 47 7.32 0.00 7.76
N PRO A 48 7.28 -1.27 7.29
CA PRO A 48 7.06 -1.53 5.87
C PRO A 48 5.67 -1.07 5.43
N ALA A 49 5.60 -0.37 4.31
CA ALA A 49 4.37 -0.01 3.62
C ALA A 49 4.56 -0.18 2.11
N TYR A 50 3.45 -0.26 1.39
CA TYR A 50 3.46 -0.29 -0.07
C TYR A 50 2.21 0.39 -0.62
N CYS A 51 2.37 1.31 -1.56
CA CYS A 51 1.27 2.00 -2.24
C CYS A 51 0.88 1.28 -3.54
N LEU A 52 -0.38 0.83 -3.60
CA LEU A 52 -0.99 0.29 -4.81
C LEU A 52 -1.84 1.37 -5.48
N ASP A 53 -1.23 2.12 -6.40
CA ASP A 53 -1.91 3.19 -7.13
C ASP A 53 -2.47 2.71 -8.49
N GLY A 54 -3.62 3.24 -8.86
CA GLY A 54 -4.33 2.86 -10.09
C GLY A 54 -3.52 3.16 -11.34
N ASP A 55 -2.69 4.20 -11.33
CA ASP A 55 -1.83 4.54 -12.47
C ASP A 55 -0.72 3.50 -12.67
N ASN A 56 -0.09 3.07 -11.57
CA ASN A 56 0.97 2.05 -11.59
C ASN A 56 0.41 0.65 -11.95
N ILE A 57 -0.73 0.28 -11.37
CA ILE A 57 -1.32 -1.04 -11.58
C ILE A 57 -1.89 -1.20 -13.00
N ARG A 58 -2.46 -0.13 -13.59
CA ARG A 58 -3.04 -0.17 -14.94
C ARG A 58 -2.01 -0.41 -16.03
N CYS A 59 -0.77 0.04 -15.87
CA CYS A 59 0.30 -0.22 -16.84
C CYS A 59 0.93 -1.62 -16.69
N GLY A 60 0.77 -2.27 -15.54
CA GLY A 60 1.39 -3.55 -15.21
C GLY A 60 0.39 -4.69 -15.10
N LEU A 61 0.00 -5.00 -13.85
CA LEU A 61 -0.84 -6.16 -13.52
C LEU A 61 -2.20 -6.11 -14.23
N ASN A 62 -2.82 -4.92 -14.33
CA ASN A 62 -4.15 -4.75 -14.89
C ASN A 62 -4.14 -4.27 -16.35
N LYS A 63 -3.02 -4.42 -17.07
CA LYS A 63 -2.90 -3.96 -18.46
C LYS A 63 -3.88 -4.60 -19.44
N ASN A 64 -4.45 -5.75 -19.06
CA ASN A 64 -5.41 -6.51 -19.86
C ASN A 64 -6.89 -6.26 -19.45
N LEU A 65 -7.15 -5.31 -18.54
CA LEU A 65 -8.50 -4.90 -18.16
C LEU A 65 -8.89 -3.62 -18.92
N GLY A 66 -9.90 -3.72 -19.77
CA GLY A 66 -10.49 -2.59 -20.51
C GLY A 66 -11.68 -1.96 -19.80
N PHE A 67 -12.29 -0.97 -20.44
CA PHE A 67 -13.52 -0.31 -20.00
C PHE A 67 -14.75 -0.75 -20.84
N SER A 68 -14.66 -1.93 -21.44
CA SER A 68 -15.59 -2.46 -22.45
C SER A 68 -16.50 -3.54 -21.90
#